data_AF-A0A2A4ITN3-F1
#
_entry.id   AF-A0A2A4ITN3-F1
#
_cell.length_a   1.000
_cell.length_b   1.000
_cell.length_c   1.000
_cell.angle_alpha   90.00
_cell.angle_beta   90.00
_cell.angle_gamma   90.00
#
_symmetry.space_group_name_H-M   'P 1'
#
loop_
_entity.id
_entity.type
_entity.pdbx_description
1 polymer ?
#
loop_
_entity_poly.entity_id
_entity_poly.type
_entity_poly.pdbx_seq_one_letter_code
_entity_poly.pdbx_strand_id
1 'polypeptide(L)'
;MYRFIKRGLVPKNALDNLQKGFSNEKLWKNGVRCITQTTKSDSLFPERVDFPSRHIGPRDQDVVTMLDSLGYKSLDQLTDDAVPKKIQLHGLMDISEPMSEHDLIETVRKISEKNQIWRSYIGMGYHNCCVPHSIMRNLFENPGWTTQYTPYQPEIAQGRLESLLNYQTMVSDLTGLDVANASLLDEGTAAAEALSLCHRLNKRMK
;
A
#
# COMPACT_ATOMS: atom_id res chain seq x y z
N MET A 1 9.85 2.65 27.53
CA MET A 1 10.47 2.14 28.77
C MET A 1 10.95 0.72 28.52
N TYR A 2 12.24 0.56 28.21
CA TYR A 2 12.90 -0.72 27.92
C TYR A 2 13.14 -1.54 29.21
N ARG A 3 12.77 -2.84 29.25
CA ARG A 3 13.63 -3.94 29.77
C ARG A 3 12.99 -5.33 29.69
N PHE A 4 13.68 -6.21 28.95
CA PHE A 4 14.04 -7.59 29.32
C PHE A 4 12.95 -8.67 29.53
N ILE A 5 12.84 -9.58 28.54
CA ILE A 5 13.00 -11.03 28.79
C ILE A 5 13.98 -11.57 27.74
N LYS A 6 15.06 -12.19 28.22
CA LYS A 6 16.14 -12.84 27.47
C LYS A 6 15.89 -14.35 27.43
N ARG A 7 16.17 -14.94 26.27
CA ARG A 7 16.74 -16.28 26.00
C ARG A 7 15.86 -17.53 26.14
N GLY A 8 15.55 -18.09 24.97
CA GLY A 8 15.66 -19.52 24.68
C GLY A 8 16.38 -19.67 23.33
N LEU A 9 17.61 -20.16 23.34
CA LEU A 9 18.47 -20.37 22.17
C LEU A 9 18.11 -21.71 21.50
N VAL A 10 17.84 -21.70 20.21
CA VAL A 10 17.86 -22.91 19.35
C VAL A 10 19.08 -22.78 18.42
N PRO A 11 19.95 -23.80 18.31
CA PRO A 11 21.25 -23.68 17.66
C PRO A 11 21.16 -23.62 16.13
N LYS A 12 22.06 -22.83 15.53
CA LYS A 12 22.16 -22.51 14.09
C LYS A 12 22.71 -23.64 13.18
N ASN A 13 22.90 -24.87 13.66
CA ASN A 13 23.68 -25.88 12.92
C ASN A 13 22.86 -27.08 12.41
N ALA A 14 21.55 -26.94 12.19
CA ALA A 14 20.70 -28.03 11.70
C ALA A 14 20.25 -27.90 10.23
N LEU A 15 20.61 -26.82 9.53
CA LEU A 15 20.19 -26.58 8.13
C LEU A 15 21.31 -26.67 7.09
N ASP A 16 22.58 -26.81 7.52
CA ASP A 16 23.74 -26.83 6.59
C ASP A 16 23.95 -28.17 5.86
N ASN A 17 23.16 -29.21 6.16
CA ASN A 17 23.32 -30.54 5.54
C ASN A 17 22.29 -30.89 4.46
N LEU A 18 21.46 -29.94 4.02
CA LEU A 18 20.50 -30.12 2.91
C LEU A 18 20.82 -29.29 1.66
N GLN A 19 21.92 -28.52 1.66
CA GLN A 19 22.37 -27.71 0.51
C GLN A 19 23.45 -28.39 -0.37
N LYS A 20 23.66 -29.71 -0.25
CA LYS A 20 24.53 -30.46 -1.17
C LYS A 20 23.71 -31.29 -2.14
N GLY A 21 23.36 -30.66 -3.25
CA GLY A 21 22.88 -31.37 -4.44
C GLY A 21 21.83 -30.55 -5.15
N PHE A 22 22.26 -29.62 -6.00
CA PHE A 22 21.66 -29.28 -7.30
C PHE A 22 22.52 -28.15 -7.89
N SER A 23 23.72 -28.53 -8.33
CA SER A 23 24.48 -27.69 -9.26
C SER A 23 23.85 -27.88 -10.64
N ASN A 24 23.23 -26.84 -11.18
CA ASN A 24 22.71 -26.84 -12.55
C ASN A 24 23.22 -25.60 -13.30
N GLU A 25 24.54 -25.52 -13.43
CA GLU A 25 25.23 -24.68 -14.41
C GLU A 25 24.94 -25.20 -15.84
N LYS A 26 23.73 -25.01 -16.38
CA LYS A 26 23.47 -25.31 -17.82
C LYS A 26 22.14 -24.80 -18.37
N LEU A 27 21.78 -23.52 -18.19
CA LEU A 27 20.56 -22.97 -18.81
C LEU A 27 20.73 -21.59 -19.46
N TRP A 28 21.91 -21.28 -20.02
CA TRP A 28 22.11 -20.01 -20.77
C TRP A 28 22.71 -20.17 -22.17
N LYS A 29 22.17 -21.11 -22.95
CA LYS A 29 22.33 -21.09 -24.41
C LYS A 29 21.05 -21.60 -25.05
N ASN A 30 20.20 -20.67 -25.49
CA ASN A 30 19.54 -20.64 -26.80
C ASN A 30 18.41 -19.60 -26.78
N GLY A 31 18.43 -18.72 -27.79
CA GLY A 31 17.37 -17.75 -28.04
C GLY A 31 16.06 -18.48 -28.35
N VAL A 32 15.16 -18.51 -27.37
CA VAL A 32 13.79 -18.95 -27.52
C VAL A 32 12.92 -17.78 -27.06
N ARG A 33 11.89 -17.44 -27.84
CA ARG A 33 10.84 -16.50 -27.44
C ARG A 33 10.36 -16.89 -26.04
N CYS A 34 10.76 -16.12 -25.04
CA CYS A 34 10.31 -16.32 -23.67
C CYS A 34 8.89 -15.78 -23.58
N ILE A 35 7.92 -16.59 -24.01
CA ILE A 35 6.62 -16.59 -23.37
C ILE A 35 6.94 -17.10 -21.98
N THR A 36 6.62 -16.34 -20.93
CA THR A 36 6.61 -16.82 -19.55
C THR A 36 5.71 -18.05 -19.54
N GLN A 37 6.31 -19.23 -19.75
CA GLN A 37 5.64 -20.49 -19.60
C GLN A 37 5.37 -20.60 -18.11
N THR A 38 4.13 -20.33 -17.72
CA THR A 38 3.57 -20.90 -16.52
C THR A 38 3.95 -22.37 -16.57
N THR A 39 4.81 -22.81 -15.65
CA THR A 39 5.03 -24.22 -15.44
C THR A 39 3.66 -24.80 -15.16
N LYS A 40 3.05 -25.47 -16.15
CA LYS A 40 1.97 -26.41 -15.91
C LYS A 40 2.59 -27.50 -15.04
N SER A 41 2.60 -27.28 -13.72
CA SER A 41 2.55 -28.38 -12.80
C SER A 41 1.22 -29.07 -13.11
N ASP A 42 1.27 -30.30 -13.63
CA ASP A 42 0.15 -31.24 -13.58
C ASP A 42 -0.11 -31.61 -12.10
N SER A 43 -0.39 -30.61 -11.26
CA SER A 43 -0.87 -30.83 -9.91
C SER A 43 -2.37 -31.06 -10.00
N LEU A 44 -2.82 -32.19 -9.42
CA LEU A 44 -4.24 -32.53 -9.31
C LEU A 44 -5.07 -31.40 -8.67
N PHE A 45 -4.41 -30.51 -7.93
CA PHE A 45 -4.96 -29.26 -7.40
C PHE A 45 -4.00 -28.11 -7.75
N PRO A 46 -4.33 -27.24 -8.72
CA PRO A 46 -3.54 -26.04 -8.96
C PRO A 46 -3.66 -25.08 -7.78
N GLU A 47 -2.55 -24.51 -7.33
CA GLU A 47 -2.55 -23.45 -6.32
C GLU A 47 -3.23 -22.21 -6.90
N ARG A 48 -4.31 -21.75 -6.24
CA ARG A 48 -5.09 -20.60 -6.68
C ARG A 48 -4.50 -19.29 -6.14
N VAL A 49 -3.37 -18.87 -6.71
CA VAL A 49 -2.79 -17.55 -6.45
C VAL A 49 -3.21 -16.61 -7.58
N ASP A 50 -4.32 -15.89 -7.37
CA ASP A 50 -5.04 -15.16 -8.43
C ASP A 50 -5.28 -13.67 -8.10
N PHE A 51 -4.48 -13.08 -7.22
CA PHE A 51 -4.57 -11.63 -6.97
C PHE A 51 -3.92 -10.79 -8.09
N PRO A 52 -2.73 -11.12 -8.62
CA PRO A 52 -2.10 -10.34 -9.68
C PRO A 52 -2.95 -10.20 -10.94
N SER A 53 -3.67 -11.25 -11.35
CA SER A 53 -4.57 -11.24 -12.52
C SER A 53 -5.78 -10.30 -12.34
N ARG A 54 -6.26 -10.11 -11.10
CA ARG A 54 -7.36 -9.20 -10.76
C ARG A 54 -6.91 -7.78 -10.54
N HIS A 55 -5.66 -7.60 -10.09
CA HIS A 55 -5.06 -6.29 -9.85
C HIS A 55 -4.48 -5.66 -11.12
N ILE A 56 -3.77 -6.46 -11.93
CA ILE A 56 -3.15 -6.02 -13.18
C ILE A 56 -4.21 -6.06 -14.28
N GLY A 57 -4.49 -4.91 -14.89
CA GLY A 57 -5.53 -4.75 -15.91
C GLY A 57 -5.23 -5.47 -17.23
N PRO A 58 -4.09 -5.22 -17.88
CA PRO A 58 -3.76 -5.83 -19.17
C PRO A 58 -3.75 -7.36 -19.12
N ARG A 59 -4.36 -7.98 -20.14
CA ARG A 59 -4.31 -9.43 -20.35
C ARG A 59 -3.17 -9.78 -21.30
N ASP A 60 -2.82 -11.06 -21.39
CA ASP A 60 -1.70 -11.53 -22.22
C ASP A 60 -1.76 -11.01 -23.66
N GLN A 61 -2.96 -10.99 -24.25
CA GLN A 61 -3.16 -10.48 -25.61
C GLN A 61 -2.94 -8.96 -25.69
N ASP A 62 -3.40 -8.20 -24.68
CA ASP A 62 -3.20 -6.75 -24.61
C ASP A 62 -1.70 -6.43 -24.49
N VAL A 63 -0.97 -7.20 -23.67
CA VAL A 63 0.48 -7.05 -23.49
C VAL A 63 1.21 -7.24 -24.82
N VAL A 64 0.87 -8.27 -25.59
CA VAL A 64 1.45 -8.48 -26.92
C VAL A 64 1.15 -7.30 -27.85
N THR A 65 -0.10 -6.86 -27.93
CA THR A 65 -0.50 -5.74 -28.79
C THR A 65 0.19 -4.41 -28.40
N MET A 66 0.34 -4.15 -27.10
CA MET A 66 1.06 -2.97 -26.60
C MET A 66 2.56 -3.04 -26.91
N LEU A 67 3.20 -4.21 -26.73
CA LEU A 67 4.61 -4.41 -27.04
C LEU A 67 4.89 -4.24 -28.53
N ASP A 68 4.05 -4.81 -29.39
CA ASP A 68 4.16 -4.66 -30.85
C ASP A 68 4.03 -3.19 -31.27
N SER A 69 3.11 -2.44 -30.63
CA SER A 69 2.93 -0.99 -30.89
C SER A 69 4.16 -0.16 -30.51
N LEU A 70 4.91 -0.60 -29.49
CA LEU A 70 6.14 0.05 -29.03
C LEU A 70 7.40 -0.48 -29.73
N GLY A 71 7.29 -1.55 -30.54
CA GLY A 71 8.42 -2.18 -31.24
C GLY A 71 9.28 -3.11 -30.36
N TYR A 72 8.76 -3.56 -29.21
CA TYR A 72 9.46 -4.46 -28.28
C TYR A 72 9.00 -5.91 -28.43
N LYS A 73 9.90 -6.86 -28.19
CA LYS A 73 9.57 -8.30 -28.27
C LYS A 73 9.18 -8.92 -26.93
N SER A 74 9.49 -8.27 -25.82
CA SER A 74 9.18 -8.73 -24.47
C SER A 74 9.18 -7.57 -23.46
N LEU A 75 8.56 -7.80 -22.30
CA LEU A 75 8.62 -6.88 -21.16
C LEU A 75 10.04 -6.73 -20.61
N ASP A 76 10.86 -7.78 -20.66
CA ASP A 76 12.27 -7.71 -20.23
C ASP A 76 13.06 -6.73 -21.09
N GLN A 77 12.87 -6.77 -22.42
CA GLN A 77 13.53 -5.84 -23.34
C GLN A 77 13.11 -4.39 -23.08
N LEU A 78 11.81 -4.15 -22.85
CA LEU A 78 11.30 -2.83 -22.48
C LEU A 78 11.91 -2.34 -21.15
N THR A 79 12.04 -3.23 -20.17
CA THR A 79 12.58 -2.90 -18.84
C THR A 79 14.06 -2.56 -18.90
N ASP A 80 14.86 -3.33 -19.65
CA ASP A 80 16.30 -3.12 -19.81
C ASP A 80 16.64 -1.79 -20.51
N ASP A 81 15.79 -1.35 -21.43
CA ASP A 81 15.95 -0.07 -22.12
C ASP A 81 15.45 1.12 -21.26
N ALA A 82 14.40 0.91 -20.45
CA ALA A 82 13.81 1.96 -19.62
C ALA A 82 14.59 2.22 -18.31
N VAL A 83 15.14 1.17 -17.69
CA VAL A 83 15.80 1.25 -16.39
C VAL A 83 17.31 1.06 -16.54
N PRO A 84 18.14 2.05 -16.14
CA PRO A 84 19.59 1.90 -16.20
C PRO A 84 20.09 0.71 -15.36
N LYS A 85 20.88 -0.18 -15.99
CA LYS A 85 21.41 -1.41 -15.36
C LYS A 85 22.11 -1.20 -14.02
N LYS A 86 22.73 -0.03 -13.81
CA LYS A 86 23.47 0.30 -12.58
C LYS A 86 22.58 0.37 -11.33
N ILE A 87 21.28 0.66 -11.49
CA ILE A 87 20.32 0.78 -10.39
C ILE A 87 19.31 -0.37 -10.36
N GLN A 88 19.41 -1.31 -11.29
CA GLN A 88 18.51 -2.45 -11.40
C GLN A 88 18.81 -3.47 -10.29
N LEU A 89 17.75 -4.03 -9.70
CA LEU A 89 17.91 -5.12 -8.75
C LEU A 89 18.36 -6.39 -9.49
N HIS A 90 19.50 -6.94 -9.09
CA HIS A 90 19.99 -8.21 -9.62
C HIS A 90 19.52 -9.36 -8.73
N GLY A 91 18.48 -10.06 -9.17
CA GLY A 91 17.90 -11.20 -8.46
C GLY A 91 16.42 -11.01 -8.14
N LEU A 92 15.86 -11.99 -7.43
CA LEU A 92 14.49 -11.93 -6.94
C LEU A 92 14.43 -11.15 -5.61
N MET A 93 13.29 -10.53 -5.34
CA MET A 93 13.03 -9.94 -4.03
C MET A 93 12.94 -11.04 -2.97
N ASP A 94 13.60 -10.83 -1.83
CA ASP A 94 13.51 -11.70 -0.66
C ASP A 94 12.21 -11.38 0.11
N ILE A 95 11.11 -11.94 -0.37
CA ILE A 95 9.76 -11.78 0.19
C ILE A 95 9.11 -13.14 0.40
N SER A 96 8.13 -13.20 1.29
CA SER A 96 7.36 -14.43 1.52
C SER A 96 6.61 -14.87 0.28
N GLU A 97 6.37 -16.18 0.17
CA GLU A 97 5.54 -16.76 -0.87
C GLU A 97 4.17 -16.06 -0.97
N PRO A 98 3.63 -15.93 -2.19
CA PRO A 98 2.37 -15.24 -2.40
C PRO A 98 1.22 -16.02 -1.76
N MET A 99 0.29 -15.29 -1.14
CA MET A 99 -0.92 -15.86 -0.55
C MET A 99 -2.14 -15.59 -1.43
N SER A 100 -3.14 -16.48 -1.37
CA SER A 100 -4.45 -16.18 -1.94
C SER A 100 -5.10 -15.02 -1.15
N GLU A 101 -6.05 -14.30 -1.77
CA GLU A 101 -6.76 -13.21 -1.09
C GLU A 101 -7.56 -13.71 0.12
N HIS A 102 -8.14 -14.91 0.02
CA HIS A 102 -8.86 -15.54 1.12
C HIS A 102 -7.92 -15.79 2.31
N ASP A 103 -6.77 -16.40 2.06
CA ASP A 103 -5.81 -16.75 3.10
C ASP A 103 -5.15 -15.50 3.70
N LEU A 104 -4.98 -14.44 2.90
CA LEU A 104 -4.52 -13.13 3.38
C LEU A 104 -5.51 -12.54 4.40
N ILE A 105 -6.81 -12.53 4.09
CA ILE A 105 -7.84 -12.03 5.00
C ILE A 105 -7.85 -12.84 6.30
N GLU A 106 -7.76 -14.17 6.22
CA GLU A 106 -7.71 -15.03 7.41
C GLU A 106 -6.45 -14.77 8.24
N THR A 107 -5.30 -14.58 7.59
CA THR A 107 -4.03 -14.28 8.26
C THR A 107 -4.08 -12.93 8.97
N VAL A 108 -4.59 -11.89 8.32
CA VAL A 108 -4.78 -10.56 8.92
C VAL A 108 -5.76 -10.65 10.10
N ARG A 109 -6.83 -11.43 9.98
CA ARG A 109 -7.79 -11.67 11.08
C ARG A 109 -7.10 -12.30 12.29
N LYS A 110 -6.32 -13.37 12.10
CA LYS A 110 -5.55 -14.03 13.18
C LYS A 110 -4.56 -13.08 13.86
N ILE A 111 -3.97 -12.14 13.11
CA ILE A 111 -3.10 -11.11 13.67
C ILE A 111 -3.93 -10.11 14.49
N SER A 112 -5.07 -9.66 13.95
CA SER A 112 -5.95 -8.69 14.61
C SER A 112 -6.54 -9.19 15.92
N GLU A 113 -6.81 -10.50 16.04
CA GLU A 113 -7.33 -11.15 17.25
C GLU A 113 -6.34 -11.12 18.44
N LYS A 114 -5.06 -10.83 18.18
CA LYS A 114 -4.08 -10.63 19.25
C LYS A 114 -4.25 -9.29 19.97
N ASN A 115 -4.95 -8.34 19.35
CA ASN A 115 -5.24 -7.03 19.95
C ASN A 115 -6.30 -7.17 21.05
N GLN A 116 -6.12 -6.45 22.15
CA GLN A 116 -7.11 -6.39 23.22
C GLN A 116 -7.87 -5.08 23.14
N ILE A 117 -9.20 -5.15 23.02
CA ILE A 117 -10.06 -3.97 22.93
C ILE A 117 -10.57 -3.62 24.34
N TRP A 118 -9.97 -2.60 24.94
CA TRP A 118 -10.34 -2.10 26.26
C TRP A 118 -11.18 -0.84 26.15
N ARG A 119 -11.93 -0.52 27.22
CA ARG A 119 -12.50 0.81 27.40
C ARG A 119 -11.38 1.76 27.83
N SER A 120 -10.83 2.50 26.88
CA SER A 120 -9.71 3.41 27.10
C SER A 120 -10.19 4.81 27.44
N TYR A 121 -9.82 5.31 28.63
CA TYR A 121 -10.08 6.68 29.09
C TYR A 121 -8.79 7.49 29.28
N ILE A 122 -7.75 7.16 28.50
CA ILE A 122 -6.43 7.82 28.58
C ILE A 122 -6.53 9.29 28.14
N GLY A 123 -7.39 9.60 27.16
CA GLY A 123 -7.51 10.94 26.59
C GLY A 123 -6.34 11.25 25.65
N MET A 124 -5.60 12.32 25.95
CA MET A 124 -4.41 12.73 25.17
C MET A 124 -4.68 12.93 23.67
N GLY A 125 -5.82 13.55 23.33
CA GLY A 125 -6.20 13.86 21.94
C GLY A 125 -7.01 12.76 21.23
N TYR A 126 -7.12 11.56 21.81
CA TYR A 126 -7.92 10.47 21.24
C TYR A 126 -9.06 10.08 22.19
N HIS A 127 -10.29 10.23 21.70
CA HIS A 127 -11.51 9.93 22.46
C HIS A 127 -12.40 9.01 21.65
N ASN A 128 -12.91 7.94 22.29
CA ASN A 128 -13.82 7.02 21.61
C ASN A 128 -15.15 7.74 21.29
N CYS A 129 -15.76 7.40 20.15
CA CYS A 129 -17.04 7.95 19.73
C CYS A 129 -17.92 6.89 19.06
N CYS A 130 -19.23 7.10 19.08
CA CYS A 130 -20.17 6.25 18.37
C CYS A 130 -20.23 6.66 16.90
N VAL A 131 -19.44 6.02 16.04
CA VAL A 131 -19.44 6.28 14.59
C VAL A 131 -20.80 5.89 13.99
N PRO A 132 -21.53 6.83 13.35
CA PRO A 132 -22.81 6.49 12.73
C PRO A 132 -22.66 5.44 11.63
N HIS A 133 -23.38 4.33 11.74
CA HIS A 133 -23.23 3.20 10.82
C HIS A 133 -23.57 3.56 9.36
N SER A 134 -24.50 4.49 9.15
CA SER A 134 -24.83 5.00 7.82
C SER A 134 -23.64 5.71 7.15
N ILE A 135 -22.80 6.42 7.90
CA ILE A 135 -21.59 7.07 7.39
C ILE A 135 -20.51 6.02 7.11
N MET A 136 -20.29 5.10 8.03
CA MET A 136 -19.33 4.01 7.86
C MET A 136 -19.61 3.21 6.57
N ARG A 137 -20.87 2.78 6.38
CA ARG A 137 -21.23 1.93 5.24
C ARG A 137 -21.29 2.66 3.91
N ASN A 138 -21.86 3.87 3.87
CA ASN A 138 -22.15 4.56 2.61
C ASN A 138 -21.04 5.51 2.13
N LEU A 139 -20.12 5.90 3.02
CA LEU A 139 -19.01 6.79 2.72
C LEU A 139 -17.67 6.06 2.88
N PHE A 140 -17.35 5.54 4.07
CA PHE A 140 -16.02 4.98 4.35
C PHE A 140 -15.75 3.66 3.59
N GLU A 141 -16.73 2.76 3.53
CA GLU A 141 -16.62 1.47 2.82
C GLU A 141 -17.00 1.56 1.34
N ASN A 142 -17.35 2.75 0.84
CA ASN A 142 -17.84 2.94 -0.53
C ASN A 142 -16.71 3.40 -1.46
N PRO A 143 -16.31 2.59 -2.47
CA PRO A 143 -15.26 2.98 -3.41
C PRO A 143 -15.60 4.24 -4.21
N GLY A 144 -16.88 4.57 -4.40
CA GLY A 144 -17.31 5.82 -5.03
C GLY A 144 -17.00 7.08 -4.23
N TRP A 145 -16.56 6.95 -2.97
CA TRP A 145 -16.06 8.03 -2.12
C TRP A 145 -14.56 7.96 -1.86
N THR A 146 -13.96 6.77 -1.90
CA THR A 146 -12.57 6.53 -1.46
C THR A 146 -11.55 6.32 -2.59
N THR A 147 -11.98 6.13 -3.84
CA THR A 147 -11.05 5.88 -4.96
C THR A 147 -10.61 7.15 -5.68
N GLN A 148 -11.41 8.21 -5.63
CA GLN A 148 -11.06 9.51 -6.20
C GLN A 148 -9.94 10.21 -5.44
N TYR A 149 -9.14 10.99 -6.18
CA TYR A 149 -8.05 11.79 -5.62
C TYR A 149 -8.44 13.27 -5.47
N THR A 150 -7.44 14.13 -5.22
CA THR A 150 -7.59 15.58 -5.07
C THR A 150 -8.50 16.20 -6.14
N PRO A 151 -9.45 17.07 -5.77
CA PRO A 151 -10.40 17.71 -6.68
C PRO A 151 -9.76 18.79 -7.58
N TYR A 152 -8.82 18.40 -8.44
CA TYR A 152 -8.24 19.30 -9.45
C TYR A 152 -9.22 19.67 -10.57
N GLN A 153 -10.20 18.81 -10.84
CA GLN A 153 -11.25 19.01 -11.85
C GLN A 153 -12.58 19.29 -11.13
N PRO A 154 -12.92 20.56 -10.84
CA PRO A 154 -14.03 20.90 -9.96
C PRO A 154 -15.39 20.47 -10.51
N GLU A 155 -15.61 20.50 -11.82
CA GLU A 155 -16.89 20.21 -12.48
C GLU A 155 -17.37 18.78 -12.22
N ILE A 156 -16.43 17.84 -12.09
CA ILE A 156 -16.70 16.42 -11.80
C ILE A 156 -16.43 16.06 -10.33
N ALA A 157 -16.23 17.05 -9.47
CA ALA A 157 -15.83 16.88 -8.08
C ALA A 157 -16.73 17.60 -7.06
N GLN A 158 -17.83 18.20 -7.52
CA GLN A 158 -18.70 19.05 -6.70
C GLN A 158 -19.15 18.38 -5.39
N GLY A 159 -19.53 17.10 -5.40
CA GLY A 159 -20.00 16.41 -4.20
C GLY A 159 -18.99 16.39 -3.04
N ARG A 160 -17.70 16.15 -3.31
CA ARG A 160 -16.67 16.17 -2.25
C ARG A 160 -16.23 17.59 -1.91
N LEU A 161 -16.24 18.51 -2.87
CA LEU A 161 -15.94 19.92 -2.62
C LEU A 161 -16.97 20.54 -1.68
N GLU A 162 -18.26 20.25 -1.89
CA GLU A 162 -19.34 20.65 -0.99
C GLU A 162 -19.16 20.05 0.41
N SER A 163 -18.84 18.75 0.51
CA SER A 163 -18.57 18.13 1.81
C SER A 163 -17.37 18.74 2.53
N LEU A 164 -16.32 19.14 1.82
CA LEU A 164 -15.16 19.83 2.41
C LEU A 164 -15.50 21.26 2.83
N LEU A 165 -16.35 21.95 2.07
CA LEU A 165 -16.87 23.25 2.46
C LEU A 165 -17.72 23.13 3.74
N ASN A 166 -18.58 22.11 3.84
CA ASN A 166 -19.34 21.83 5.05
C ASN A 166 -18.42 21.57 6.26
N TYR A 167 -17.27 20.89 6.06
CA TYR A 167 -16.26 20.73 7.10
C TYR A 167 -15.64 22.08 7.52
N GLN A 168 -15.31 22.94 6.56
CA GLN A 168 -14.77 24.28 6.85
C GLN A 168 -15.78 25.13 7.63
N THR A 169 -17.05 25.16 7.20
CA THR A 169 -18.12 25.86 7.90
C THR A 169 -18.29 25.31 9.31
N MET A 170 -18.33 23.99 9.50
CA MET A 170 -18.43 23.38 10.82
C MET A 170 -17.27 23.79 11.74
N VAL A 171 -16.03 23.80 11.25
CA VAL A 171 -14.86 24.22 12.06
C VAL A 171 -14.94 25.71 12.39
N SER A 172 -15.28 26.57 11.42
CA SER A 172 -15.44 28.01 11.63
C SER A 172 -16.54 28.31 12.65
N ASP A 173 -17.71 27.68 12.54
CA ASP A 173 -18.84 27.87 13.45
C ASP A 173 -18.51 27.42 14.88
N LEU A 174 -17.80 26.29 15.04
CA LEU A 174 -17.43 25.77 16.36
C LEU A 174 -16.28 26.54 17.03
N THR A 175 -15.35 27.09 16.25
CA THR A 175 -14.19 27.84 16.77
C THR A 175 -14.42 29.34 16.86
N GLY A 176 -15.41 29.87 16.15
CA GLY A 176 -15.67 31.30 16.02
C GLY A 176 -14.63 32.05 15.18
N LEU A 177 -13.87 31.34 14.35
CA LEU A 177 -12.84 31.92 13.47
C LEU A 177 -13.36 32.09 12.04
N ASP A 178 -12.88 33.13 11.35
CA ASP A 178 -13.40 33.54 10.04
C ASP A 178 -13.20 32.49 8.93
N VAL A 179 -12.08 31.77 8.94
CA VAL A 179 -11.70 30.85 7.87
C VAL A 179 -11.04 29.60 8.43
N ALA A 180 -11.46 28.43 7.94
CA ALA A 180 -10.82 27.14 8.16
C ALA A 180 -10.31 26.56 6.83
N ASN A 181 -9.27 25.73 6.88
CA ASN A 181 -8.80 24.97 5.72
C ASN A 181 -9.53 23.62 5.62
N ALA A 182 -9.29 22.88 4.52
CA ALA A 182 -9.90 21.58 4.25
C ALA A 182 -9.11 20.41 4.89
N SER A 183 -8.72 20.55 6.17
CA SER A 183 -7.94 19.62 7.01
C SER A 183 -6.41 19.78 6.99
N LEU A 184 -5.76 19.20 8.03
CA LEU A 184 -4.32 18.94 8.16
C LEU A 184 -4.11 17.47 8.59
N LEU A 185 -2.86 17.05 8.83
CA LEU A 185 -2.53 15.66 9.14
C LEU A 185 -2.98 15.22 10.54
N ASP A 186 -2.59 15.98 11.57
CA ASP A 186 -2.95 15.72 12.97
C ASP A 186 -2.86 17.01 13.82
N GLU A 187 -3.24 16.92 15.10
CA GLU A 187 -3.25 18.06 16.03
C GLU A 187 -1.86 18.67 16.25
N GLY A 188 -0.82 17.83 16.42
CA GLY A 188 0.54 18.28 16.71
C GLY A 188 1.18 19.02 15.53
N THR A 189 1.00 18.49 14.32
CA THR A 189 1.44 19.13 13.07
C THR A 189 0.64 20.38 12.77
N ALA A 190 -0.66 20.42 13.08
CA ALA A 190 -1.47 21.64 12.98
C ALA A 190 -0.97 22.76 13.91
N ALA A 191 -0.59 22.42 15.15
CA ALA A 191 0.02 23.38 16.07
C ALA A 191 1.38 23.89 15.55
N ALA A 192 2.19 23.04 14.92
CA ALA A 192 3.45 23.43 14.30
C ALA A 192 3.25 24.34 13.07
N GLU A 193 2.19 24.12 12.28
CA GLU A 193 1.82 25.03 11.19
C GLU A 193 1.35 26.39 11.71
N ALA A 194 0.63 26.42 12.84
CA ALA A 194 0.27 27.67 13.49
C ALA A 194 1.50 28.46 13.95
N LEU A 195 2.51 27.79 14.55
CA LEU A 195 3.80 28.40 14.87
C LEU A 195 4.47 28.99 13.63
N SER A 196 4.50 28.21 12.54
CA SER A 196 5.09 28.62 11.26
C SER A 196 4.35 29.81 10.65
N LEU A 197 3.03 29.84 10.73
CA LEU A 197 2.19 30.95 10.31
C LEU A 197 2.51 32.22 11.10
N CYS A 198 2.57 32.14 12.43
CA CYS A 198 2.96 33.26 13.29
C CYS A 198 4.36 33.79 12.98
N HIS A 199 5.32 32.90 12.73
CA HIS A 199 6.68 33.29 12.34
C HIS A 199 6.70 34.02 11.00
N ARG A 200 5.98 33.50 9.99
CA ARG A 200 5.86 34.11 8.65
C ARG A 200 5.21 35.50 8.69
N LEU A 201 4.19 35.69 9.54
CA LEU A 201 3.51 36.98 9.69
C LEU A 201 4.39 38.01 10.39
N ASN A 202 5.07 37.63 11.47
CA ASN A 202 5.79 38.60 12.30
C ASN A 202 7.16 39.00 11.76
N LYS A 203 7.75 38.24 10.80
CA LYS A 203 9.04 38.50 10.11
C LYS A 203 10.19 39.03 10.98
N ARG A 204 10.16 38.79 12.29
CA ARG A 204 11.11 39.38 13.22
C ARG A 204 12.40 38.58 13.13
N MET A 205 13.30 39.02 12.26
CA MET A 205 14.69 38.57 12.28
C MET A 205 15.28 39.05 13.60
N LYS A 206 15.81 38.10 14.37
CA LYS A 206 16.70 38.42 15.49
C LYS A 206 18.06 38.80 14.94
#